data_AF-A0A484LAM0-F1
#
_entry.id   AF-A0A484LAM0-F1
#
_cell.length_a   1.000
_cell.length_b   1.000
_cell.length_c   1.000
_cell.angle_alpha   90.00
_cell.angle_beta   90.00
_cell.angle_gamma   90.00
#
_symmetry.space_group_name_H-M   'P 1'
#
loop_
_entity.id
_entity.type
_entity.pdbx_description
1 polymer ?
#
loop_
_entity_poly.entity_id
_entity_poly.type
_entity_poly.pdbx_seq_one_letter_code
_entity_poly.pdbx_strand_id
1 'polypeptide(L)'
;MATAVALGRELIRRKIKLAYGGGSVGLQRAVASTVFTNGGLVRGFIPGYIATRGVYGPTYGVEHTVSSNYYKYFEMNHAVEAFIILPGGVDTMEGLFTLISWASEGLHNRPIGLLNIDGYFNNLIKFLDEAVRQNFMASSQRKLFISSFFVDVSDSLPSENDFICGDVLERCHVLAEFQGVTFIIKLTYAKKIEVVYWEEYVNPLLCLLSIFANQPKYNFMFGDSEFVPNLSCPDRTYAEDIKALRLVTAIKTPYLPDGRFDLEAYDALVNMQIESGVEGVIVGGTTGEGQLMSWDEHIMLIGHTVNCFGGSIKVIGNTGSNSTREAIHATEQGFAVGMHAALHINPYYGKTSLEGMVSHFNGVLPMGPTIIYNVPSRTGQDIPPSVIHKVAKSPNLAGVKECVGNDRVEQYTSSGIAVWSGKDDECHDARWGHGATGVISVASNLVPGLMRQLMFGGKNPTLNAKLLPLIKWLFEQPNPIGLNTAMAQLGVARPIFRLPYVPLPKAKREEFVKIVTDIGQENFIEEKDVQALDDDDFVLVGRY
;
A
#
# COMPACT_ATOMS: atom_id res chain seq x y z
N MET A 1 -27.53 -15.33 15.33
CA MET A 1 -26.75 -15.53 16.58
C MET A 1 -26.75 -16.99 17.07
N ALA A 2 -27.91 -17.59 17.37
CA ALA A 2 -28.00 -18.96 17.92
C ALA A 2 -27.21 -20.01 17.11
N THR A 3 -27.29 -19.98 15.78
CA THR A 3 -26.56 -20.88 14.86
C THR A 3 -25.05 -20.81 15.00
N ALA A 4 -24.48 -19.63 15.32
CA ALA A 4 -23.05 -19.45 15.56
C ALA A 4 -22.62 -20.06 16.92
N VAL A 5 -23.46 -19.94 17.94
CA VAL A 5 -23.23 -20.63 19.23
C VAL A 5 -23.33 -22.14 19.06
N ALA A 6 -24.29 -22.64 18.27
CA ALA A 6 -24.40 -24.06 17.94
C ALA A 6 -23.13 -24.57 17.21
N LEU A 7 -22.62 -23.83 16.22
CA LEU A 7 -21.36 -24.15 15.56
C LEU A 7 -20.18 -24.22 16.54
N GLY A 8 -20.08 -23.25 17.47
CA GLY A 8 -19.04 -23.28 18.51
C GLY A 8 -19.11 -24.52 19.40
N ARG A 9 -20.33 -24.95 19.80
CA ARG A 9 -20.54 -26.20 20.57
C ARG A 9 -20.16 -27.45 19.77
N GLU A 10 -20.48 -27.49 18.48
CA GLU A 10 -20.18 -28.64 17.62
C GLU A 10 -18.69 -28.81 17.35
N LEU A 11 -17.94 -27.69 17.18
CA LEU A 11 -16.48 -27.72 17.10
C LEU A 11 -15.85 -28.32 18.37
N ILE A 12 -16.38 -27.95 19.55
CA ILE A 12 -15.95 -28.53 20.83
C ILE A 12 -16.28 -30.03 20.91
N ARG A 13 -17.52 -30.43 20.60
CA ARG A 13 -17.96 -31.82 20.65
C ARG A 13 -17.07 -32.74 19.80
N ARG A 14 -16.64 -32.26 18.62
CA ARG A 14 -15.73 -32.97 17.71
C ARG A 14 -14.24 -32.75 17.98
N LYS A 15 -13.87 -32.00 19.03
CA LYS A 15 -12.47 -31.68 19.42
C LYS A 15 -11.68 -30.96 18.32
N ILE A 16 -12.36 -30.13 17.54
CA ILE A 16 -11.82 -29.39 16.41
C ILE A 16 -11.26 -28.05 16.89
N LYS A 17 -10.00 -27.76 16.53
CA LYS A 17 -9.36 -26.48 16.86
C LYS A 17 -9.87 -25.39 15.92
N LEU A 18 -10.13 -24.20 16.47
CA LEU A 18 -10.61 -23.03 15.74
C LEU A 18 -9.45 -22.07 15.42
N ALA A 19 -9.37 -21.63 14.17
CA ALA A 19 -8.76 -20.34 13.83
C ALA A 19 -9.86 -19.37 13.38
N TYR A 20 -9.64 -18.07 13.58
CA TYR A 20 -10.57 -17.01 13.16
C TYR A 20 -9.86 -15.66 13.03
N GLY A 21 -10.55 -14.66 12.49
CA GLY A 21 -9.98 -13.34 12.16
C GLY A 21 -9.78 -12.38 13.35
N GLY A 22 -9.78 -12.85 14.60
CA GLY A 22 -9.50 -12.04 15.79
C GLY A 22 -10.64 -11.14 16.31
N GLY A 23 -11.61 -10.76 15.48
CA GLY A 23 -12.66 -9.80 15.82
C GLY A 23 -13.49 -10.13 17.07
N SER A 24 -13.81 -9.10 17.87
CA SER A 24 -14.50 -9.24 19.16
C SER A 24 -16.01 -8.96 19.12
N VAL A 25 -16.61 -8.85 17.94
CA VAL A 25 -18.04 -8.58 17.71
C VAL A 25 -18.67 -9.59 16.75
N GLY A 26 -20.00 -9.53 16.60
CA GLY A 26 -20.75 -10.33 15.63
C GLY A 26 -20.68 -11.86 15.83
N LEU A 27 -20.92 -12.60 14.74
CA LEU A 27 -20.99 -14.06 14.76
C LEU A 27 -19.62 -14.75 14.98
N GLN A 28 -18.50 -14.19 14.48
CA GLN A 28 -17.15 -14.74 14.75
C GLN A 28 -16.89 -14.79 16.26
N ARG A 29 -17.14 -13.67 16.95
CA ARG A 29 -17.03 -13.62 18.42
C ARG A 29 -17.91 -14.66 19.09
N ALA A 30 -19.14 -14.88 18.62
CA ALA A 30 -20.03 -15.89 19.20
C ALA A 30 -19.46 -17.31 19.07
N VAL A 31 -18.89 -17.67 17.92
CA VAL A 31 -18.19 -18.97 17.76
C VAL A 31 -16.94 -19.02 18.63
N ALA A 32 -16.05 -18.03 18.52
CA ALA A 32 -14.76 -18.00 19.20
C ALA A 32 -14.89 -18.01 20.73
N SER A 33 -15.79 -17.19 21.28
CA SER A 33 -16.10 -17.19 22.72
C SER A 33 -16.72 -18.51 23.18
N THR A 34 -17.62 -19.12 22.40
CA THR A 34 -18.20 -20.43 22.73
C THR A 34 -17.13 -21.52 22.78
N VAL A 35 -16.24 -21.58 21.77
CA VAL A 35 -15.14 -22.55 21.75
C VAL A 35 -14.18 -22.30 22.92
N PHE A 36 -13.73 -21.06 23.11
CA PHE A 36 -12.76 -20.72 24.16
C PHE A 36 -13.30 -20.99 25.58
N THR A 37 -14.52 -20.55 25.89
CA THR A 37 -15.13 -20.73 27.22
C THR A 37 -15.45 -22.18 27.56
N ASN A 38 -15.59 -23.05 26.55
CA ASN A 38 -15.79 -24.49 26.74
C ASN A 38 -14.47 -25.29 26.63
N GLY A 39 -13.31 -24.62 26.80
CA GLY A 39 -12.00 -25.26 26.88
C GLY A 39 -11.38 -25.67 25.53
N GLY A 40 -11.93 -25.19 24.41
CA GLY A 40 -11.38 -25.42 23.09
C GLY A 40 -10.17 -24.54 22.76
N LEU A 41 -9.34 -25.02 21.85
CA LEU A 41 -8.20 -24.26 21.33
C LEU A 41 -8.67 -23.29 20.25
N VAL A 42 -8.52 -21.99 20.52
CA VAL A 42 -8.82 -20.89 19.59
C VAL A 42 -7.55 -20.11 19.27
N ARG A 43 -7.40 -19.72 18.00
CA ARG A 43 -6.36 -18.82 17.51
C ARG A 43 -6.99 -17.66 16.74
N GLY A 44 -6.76 -16.42 17.19
CA GLY A 44 -7.17 -15.22 16.47
C GLY A 44 -6.02 -14.63 15.66
N PHE A 45 -6.27 -14.27 14.41
CA PHE A 45 -5.31 -13.54 13.56
C PHE A 45 -5.83 -12.13 13.30
N ILE A 46 -5.12 -11.11 13.79
CA ILE A 46 -5.53 -9.70 13.71
C ILE A 46 -4.46 -8.86 13.03
N PRO A 47 -4.78 -8.02 12.03
CA PRO A 47 -3.80 -7.11 11.45
C PRO A 47 -3.31 -6.08 12.48
N GLY A 48 -2.01 -5.74 12.46
CA GLY A 48 -1.41 -4.82 13.42
C GLY A 48 -2.08 -3.44 13.46
N TYR A 49 -2.47 -2.92 12.29
CA TYR A 49 -3.20 -1.66 12.17
C TYR A 49 -4.64 -1.70 12.74
N ILE A 50 -5.23 -2.90 12.92
CA ILE A 50 -6.54 -3.08 13.55
C ILE A 50 -6.38 -3.22 15.07
N ALA A 51 -5.45 -4.07 15.52
CA ALA A 51 -5.16 -4.28 16.94
C ALA A 51 -4.78 -2.97 17.65
N THR A 52 -3.95 -2.14 17.02
CA THR A 52 -3.48 -0.85 17.56
C THR A 52 -4.57 0.23 17.63
N ARG A 53 -5.60 0.18 16.78
CA ARG A 53 -6.71 1.15 16.79
C ARG A 53 -7.72 0.89 17.91
N GLY A 54 -7.68 -0.25 18.59
CA GLY A 54 -8.60 -0.57 19.69
C GLY A 54 -10.09 -0.69 19.30
N VAL A 55 -10.40 -0.76 18.00
CA VAL A 55 -11.78 -0.87 17.47
C VAL A 55 -12.47 -2.15 17.97
N TYR A 56 -11.68 -3.18 18.22
CA TYR A 56 -12.11 -4.46 18.75
C TYR A 56 -11.61 -4.62 20.19
N GLY A 57 -12.50 -5.10 21.07
CA GLY A 57 -12.14 -5.60 22.39
C GLY A 57 -11.31 -6.90 22.30
N PRO A 58 -11.01 -7.54 23.44
CA PRO A 58 -10.01 -8.61 23.49
C PRO A 58 -10.36 -9.84 22.64
N THR A 59 -9.35 -10.32 21.92
CA THR A 59 -9.35 -11.59 21.17
C THR A 59 -9.57 -12.79 22.08
N TYR A 60 -10.26 -13.83 21.60
CA TYR A 60 -10.38 -15.10 22.32
C TYR A 60 -9.29 -16.08 21.88
N GLY A 61 -8.56 -16.66 22.84
CA GLY A 61 -7.49 -17.62 22.58
C GLY A 61 -6.12 -16.99 22.37
N VAL A 62 -5.28 -17.64 21.56
CA VAL A 62 -3.95 -17.11 21.23
C VAL A 62 -4.07 -16.08 20.10
N GLU A 63 -3.69 -14.85 20.37
CA GLU A 63 -3.63 -13.78 19.38
C GLU A 63 -2.33 -13.84 18.56
N HIS A 64 -2.46 -13.65 17.25
CA HIS A 64 -1.36 -13.52 16.30
C HIS A 64 -1.54 -12.22 15.52
N THR A 65 -0.68 -11.25 15.78
CA THR A 65 -0.62 -10.01 15.00
C THR A 65 0.03 -10.28 13.65
N VAL A 66 -0.59 -9.83 12.56
CA VAL A 66 -0.09 -9.97 11.18
C VAL A 66 0.07 -8.60 10.52
N SER A 67 0.91 -8.50 9.50
CA SER A 67 1.19 -7.21 8.82
C SER A 67 -0.03 -6.66 8.08
N SER A 68 -0.75 -7.50 7.31
CA SER A 68 -1.89 -7.06 6.50
C SER A 68 -3.02 -8.09 6.43
N ASN A 69 -4.17 -7.71 5.86
CA ASN A 69 -5.26 -8.63 5.55
C ASN A 69 -4.83 -9.78 4.62
N TYR A 70 -3.94 -9.52 3.65
CA TYR A 70 -3.39 -10.57 2.79
C TYR A 70 -2.61 -11.61 3.61
N TYR A 71 -1.72 -11.16 4.49
CA TYR A 71 -0.96 -12.06 5.36
C TYR A 71 -1.85 -12.77 6.41
N LYS A 72 -2.93 -12.11 6.88
CA LYS A 72 -3.98 -12.72 7.70
C LYS A 72 -4.54 -13.97 7.00
N TYR A 73 -5.04 -13.83 5.78
CA TYR A 73 -5.58 -14.95 5.00
C TYR A 73 -4.49 -15.99 4.65
N PHE A 74 -3.25 -15.57 4.39
CA PHE A 74 -2.14 -16.48 4.06
C PHE A 74 -1.78 -17.39 5.24
N GLU A 75 -1.61 -16.85 6.44
CA GLU A 75 -1.31 -17.61 7.66
C GLU A 75 -2.49 -18.51 8.06
N MET A 76 -3.72 -17.97 7.99
CA MET A 76 -4.96 -18.72 8.21
C MET A 76 -5.06 -19.92 7.27
N ASN A 77 -4.88 -19.71 5.96
CA ASN A 77 -4.81 -20.76 4.95
C ASN A 77 -3.78 -21.84 5.33
N HIS A 78 -2.54 -21.49 5.70
CA HIS A 78 -1.55 -22.50 6.12
C HIS A 78 -1.89 -23.21 7.44
N ALA A 79 -2.67 -22.59 8.32
CA ALA A 79 -2.98 -23.13 9.65
C ALA A 79 -4.12 -24.19 9.66
N VAL A 80 -5.00 -24.21 8.66
CA VAL A 80 -6.31 -24.91 8.71
C VAL A 80 -6.55 -25.92 7.60
N GLU A 81 -7.58 -26.74 7.76
CA GLU A 81 -7.97 -27.78 6.79
C GLU A 81 -9.29 -27.44 6.05
N ALA A 82 -9.99 -26.37 6.43
CA ALA A 82 -11.14 -25.79 5.72
C ALA A 82 -11.57 -24.45 6.33
N PHE A 83 -12.38 -23.71 5.56
CA PHE A 83 -13.03 -22.47 5.95
C PHE A 83 -14.54 -22.67 6.12
N ILE A 84 -15.13 -22.03 7.12
CA ILE A 84 -16.59 -21.86 7.25
C ILE A 84 -16.89 -20.37 7.25
N ILE A 85 -17.47 -19.84 6.18
CA ILE A 85 -17.92 -18.46 6.05
C ILE A 85 -19.27 -18.30 6.75
N LEU A 86 -19.42 -17.36 7.68
CA LEU A 86 -20.70 -16.96 8.26
C LEU A 86 -21.21 -15.64 7.63
N PRO A 87 -22.51 -15.30 7.74
CA PRO A 87 -23.15 -14.12 7.12
C PRO A 87 -22.68 -12.74 7.59
N GLY A 88 -21.60 -12.18 7.04
CA GLY A 88 -21.07 -10.85 7.41
C GLY A 88 -20.94 -9.87 6.24
N GLY A 89 -20.57 -8.63 6.54
CA GLY A 89 -20.44 -7.51 5.60
C GLY A 89 -19.26 -7.62 4.62
N VAL A 90 -18.82 -6.46 4.09
CA VAL A 90 -17.88 -6.37 2.95
C VAL A 90 -16.62 -7.22 3.12
N ASP A 91 -15.97 -7.17 4.28
CA ASP A 91 -14.74 -7.94 4.56
C ASP A 91 -14.95 -9.46 4.51
N THR A 92 -16.17 -9.94 4.79
CA THR A 92 -16.52 -11.36 4.59
C THR A 92 -16.49 -11.71 3.11
N MET A 93 -16.98 -10.80 2.27
CA MET A 93 -16.97 -10.96 0.81
C MET A 93 -15.55 -10.81 0.24
N GLU A 94 -14.76 -9.86 0.73
CA GLU A 94 -13.33 -9.72 0.39
C GLU A 94 -12.55 -11.01 0.71
N GLY A 95 -12.64 -11.49 1.95
CA GLY A 95 -11.98 -12.72 2.38
C GLY A 95 -12.48 -13.95 1.61
N LEU A 96 -13.79 -14.04 1.34
CA LEU A 96 -14.35 -15.11 0.51
C LEU A 96 -13.81 -15.04 -0.92
N PHE A 97 -13.91 -13.91 -1.62
CA PHE A 97 -13.39 -13.77 -2.98
C PHE A 97 -11.87 -13.96 -3.06
N THR A 98 -11.11 -13.59 -2.02
CA THR A 98 -9.68 -13.91 -1.91
C THR A 98 -9.45 -15.42 -1.93
N LEU A 99 -10.17 -16.19 -1.10
CA LEU A 99 -10.10 -17.65 -1.09
C LEU A 99 -10.59 -18.29 -2.41
N ILE A 100 -11.54 -17.66 -3.11
CA ILE A 100 -11.99 -18.10 -4.43
C ILE A 100 -10.89 -17.90 -5.47
N SER A 101 -10.23 -16.73 -5.50
CA SER A 101 -9.12 -16.44 -6.40
C SER A 101 -7.97 -17.42 -6.18
N TRP A 102 -7.57 -17.60 -4.91
CA TRP A 102 -6.51 -18.53 -4.54
C TRP A 102 -6.83 -19.99 -4.89
N ALA A 103 -8.08 -20.41 -4.72
CA ALA A 103 -8.52 -21.72 -5.20
C ALA A 103 -8.48 -21.83 -6.74
N SER A 104 -8.80 -20.74 -7.46
CA SER A 104 -8.77 -20.70 -8.92
C SER A 104 -7.35 -20.76 -9.49
N GLU A 105 -6.39 -20.14 -8.78
CA GLU A 105 -4.95 -20.14 -9.06
C GLU A 105 -4.22 -21.41 -8.59
N GLY A 106 -4.92 -22.31 -7.89
CA GLY A 106 -4.35 -23.56 -7.36
C GLY A 106 -3.52 -23.40 -6.07
N LEU A 107 -3.56 -22.23 -5.42
CA LEU A 107 -2.87 -21.94 -4.16
C LEU A 107 -3.47 -22.68 -2.95
N HIS A 108 -4.72 -23.16 -3.05
CA HIS A 108 -5.27 -24.19 -2.17
C HIS A 108 -6.40 -24.99 -2.80
N ASN A 109 -6.71 -26.14 -2.20
CA ASN A 109 -7.86 -27.00 -2.51
C ASN A 109 -8.78 -27.23 -1.29
N ARG A 110 -8.62 -26.42 -0.24
CA ARG A 110 -9.43 -26.47 0.99
C ARG A 110 -10.92 -26.17 0.67
N PRO A 111 -11.89 -26.91 1.24
CA PRO A 111 -13.29 -26.61 1.04
C PRO A 111 -13.73 -25.38 1.83
N ILE A 112 -14.75 -24.71 1.30
CA ILE A 112 -15.32 -23.46 1.78
C ILE A 112 -16.81 -23.72 2.10
N GLY A 113 -17.14 -23.86 3.38
CA GLY A 113 -18.53 -23.97 3.83
C GLY A 113 -19.17 -22.59 3.96
N LEU A 114 -20.33 -22.34 3.38
CA LEU A 114 -21.17 -21.17 3.62
C LEU A 114 -22.24 -21.54 4.65
N LEU A 115 -22.16 -20.99 5.87
CA LEU A 115 -23.24 -21.13 6.85
C LEU A 115 -24.36 -20.15 6.50
N ASN A 116 -25.37 -20.65 5.81
CA ASN A 116 -26.41 -19.85 5.16
C ASN A 116 -27.57 -19.52 6.10
N ILE A 117 -27.25 -18.84 7.21
CA ILE A 117 -28.25 -18.40 8.20
C ILE A 117 -29.27 -17.49 7.49
N ASP A 118 -30.55 -17.78 7.65
CA ASP A 118 -31.70 -17.03 7.12
C ASP A 118 -31.62 -16.77 5.59
N GLY A 119 -30.86 -17.61 4.86
CA GLY A 119 -30.71 -17.50 3.40
C GLY A 119 -29.77 -16.38 2.92
N TYR A 120 -28.93 -15.82 3.79
CA TYR A 120 -28.02 -14.71 3.46
C TYR A 120 -27.19 -14.92 2.17
N PHE A 121 -26.63 -16.10 1.99
CA PHE A 121 -25.80 -16.45 0.83
C PHE A 121 -26.61 -16.93 -0.38
N ASN A 122 -27.94 -16.96 -0.35
CA ASN A 122 -28.77 -17.45 -1.46
C ASN A 122 -28.46 -16.77 -2.80
N ASN A 123 -28.26 -15.45 -2.80
CA ASN A 123 -27.95 -14.69 -4.00
C ASN A 123 -26.50 -14.94 -4.47
N LEU A 124 -25.56 -15.13 -3.54
CA LEU A 124 -24.19 -15.49 -3.86
C LEU A 124 -24.07 -16.90 -4.45
N ILE A 125 -24.80 -17.87 -3.90
CA ILE A 125 -24.84 -19.24 -4.42
C ILE A 125 -25.39 -19.24 -5.86
N LYS A 126 -26.49 -18.53 -6.11
CA LYS A 126 -27.03 -18.31 -7.47
C LYS A 126 -26.01 -17.65 -8.41
N PHE A 127 -25.28 -16.63 -7.94
CA PHE A 127 -24.23 -15.98 -8.72
C PHE A 127 -23.08 -16.94 -9.07
N LEU A 128 -22.64 -17.79 -8.13
CA LEU A 128 -21.60 -18.79 -8.36
C LEU A 128 -22.07 -19.91 -9.31
N ASP A 129 -23.32 -20.36 -9.19
CA ASP A 129 -23.94 -21.31 -10.11
C ASP A 129 -24.03 -20.73 -11.53
N GLU A 130 -24.42 -19.46 -11.65
CA GLU A 130 -24.53 -18.74 -12.91
C GLU A 130 -23.16 -18.46 -13.55
N ALA A 131 -22.13 -18.16 -12.74
CA ALA A 131 -20.75 -18.02 -13.21
C ALA A 131 -20.22 -19.33 -13.81
N VAL A 132 -20.59 -20.49 -13.26
CA VAL A 132 -20.29 -21.79 -13.88
C VAL A 132 -21.08 -21.97 -15.18
N ARG A 133 -22.39 -21.67 -15.16
CA ARG A 133 -23.26 -21.79 -16.35
C ARG A 133 -22.76 -20.96 -17.53
N GLN A 134 -22.17 -19.79 -17.26
CA GLN A 134 -21.58 -18.89 -18.25
C GLN A 134 -20.09 -19.18 -18.55
N ASN A 135 -19.48 -20.21 -17.94
CA ASN A 135 -18.07 -20.59 -18.06
C ASN A 135 -17.04 -19.56 -17.52
N PHE A 136 -17.47 -18.63 -16.65
CA PHE A 136 -16.57 -17.77 -15.87
C PHE A 136 -15.98 -18.48 -14.65
N MET A 137 -16.53 -19.63 -14.25
CA MET A 137 -16.02 -20.49 -13.17
C MET A 137 -16.02 -21.96 -13.61
N ALA A 138 -14.96 -22.70 -13.28
CA ALA A 138 -14.91 -24.13 -13.54
C ALA A 138 -15.79 -24.92 -12.55
N SER A 139 -16.46 -25.97 -13.03
CA SER A 139 -17.29 -26.84 -12.17
C SER A 139 -16.50 -27.51 -11.03
N SER A 140 -15.17 -27.62 -11.16
CA SER A 140 -14.26 -28.06 -10.09
C SER A 140 -14.11 -27.02 -8.97
N GLN A 141 -14.05 -25.72 -9.31
CA GLN A 141 -13.98 -24.62 -8.34
C GLN A 141 -15.31 -24.50 -7.59
N ARG A 142 -16.45 -24.63 -8.30
CA ARG A 142 -17.78 -24.60 -7.67
C ARG A 142 -18.04 -25.74 -6.67
N LYS A 143 -17.38 -26.89 -6.84
CA LYS A 143 -17.42 -28.03 -5.89
C LYS A 143 -16.70 -27.74 -4.57
N LEU A 144 -15.93 -26.66 -4.45
CA LEU A 144 -15.31 -26.25 -3.18
C LEU A 144 -16.34 -25.62 -2.22
N PHE A 145 -17.47 -25.13 -2.74
CA PHE A 145 -18.51 -24.46 -1.95
C PHE A 145 -19.60 -25.43 -1.48
N ILE A 146 -19.80 -25.50 -0.18
CA ILE A 146 -20.85 -26.30 0.48
C ILE A 146 -21.75 -25.33 1.25
N SER A 147 -23.07 -25.38 1.11
CA SER A 147 -23.99 -24.49 1.85
C SER A 147 -24.88 -25.30 2.81
N SER A 148 -25.11 -24.79 4.02
CA SER A 148 -26.03 -25.39 5.01
C SER A 148 -26.86 -24.33 5.73
N PHE A 149 -28.12 -24.65 6.02
CA PHE A 149 -29.07 -23.80 6.73
C PHE A 149 -29.10 -24.07 8.26
N PHE A 150 -28.60 -25.23 8.71
CA PHE A 150 -28.72 -25.69 10.10
C PHE A 150 -27.40 -26.19 10.69
N VAL A 151 -27.34 -26.22 12.02
CA VAL A 151 -26.29 -26.88 12.84
C VAL A 151 -27.00 -27.68 13.92
N ASP A 152 -26.99 -29.00 13.78
CA ASP A 152 -27.87 -29.87 14.56
C ASP A 152 -27.25 -30.38 15.86
N VAL A 153 -28.08 -30.65 16.86
CA VAL A 153 -27.70 -30.99 18.24
C VAL A 153 -28.64 -32.08 18.80
N SER A 154 -28.15 -33.32 18.76
CA SER A 154 -28.57 -34.54 19.49
C SER A 154 -29.73 -35.43 18.97
N ASP A 155 -29.34 -36.68 18.66
CA ASP A 155 -29.96 -37.98 18.98
C ASP A 155 -31.49 -38.07 19.21
N SER A 156 -32.29 -38.01 18.14
CA SER A 156 -33.51 -38.84 18.00
C SER A 156 -34.07 -38.85 16.57
N LEU A 157 -34.49 -40.03 16.08
CA LEU A 157 -35.11 -40.19 14.76
C LEU A 157 -36.62 -39.86 14.80
N PRO A 158 -37.13 -39.09 13.82
CA PRO A 158 -38.40 -39.46 13.21
C PRO A 158 -38.49 -39.29 11.67
N SER A 159 -39.52 -39.96 11.15
CA SER A 159 -40.02 -40.20 9.78
C SER A 159 -39.85 -39.17 8.64
N GLU A 160 -39.79 -39.75 7.44
CA GLU A 160 -39.91 -39.17 6.09
C GLU A 160 -40.95 -38.03 5.93
N ASN A 161 -40.49 -36.78 5.87
CA ASN A 161 -40.83 -35.80 4.82
C ASN A 161 -40.21 -34.40 5.00
N ASP A 162 -39.49 -34.13 6.10
CA ASP A 162 -38.77 -32.86 6.33
C ASP A 162 -37.26 -33.07 6.51
N PHE A 163 -36.48 -32.02 6.22
CA PHE A 163 -35.01 -31.98 6.32
C PHE A 163 -34.46 -32.39 7.71
N ILE A 164 -33.43 -33.24 7.75
CA ILE A 164 -32.55 -33.39 8.94
C ILE A 164 -31.07 -33.46 8.52
N CYS A 165 -30.20 -32.90 9.36
CA CYS A 165 -28.80 -32.59 9.06
C CYS A 165 -27.84 -33.75 9.39
N GLY A 166 -27.55 -34.64 8.42
CA GLY A 166 -26.58 -35.74 8.57
C GLY A 166 -25.15 -35.45 8.08
N ASP A 167 -25.01 -34.90 6.86
CA ASP A 167 -23.81 -35.16 6.02
C ASP A 167 -22.82 -33.99 5.87
N VAL A 168 -22.95 -32.91 6.65
CA VAL A 168 -22.10 -31.69 6.47
C VAL A 168 -20.67 -31.85 6.99
N LEU A 169 -20.43 -32.83 7.87
CA LEU A 169 -19.10 -33.10 8.42
C LEU A 169 -18.60 -34.49 8.04
N GLU A 170 -18.66 -34.76 6.73
CA GLU A 170 -17.97 -35.85 6.04
C GLU A 170 -17.37 -35.35 4.65
N ARG A 171 -16.18 -35.77 4.16
CA ARG A 171 -15.38 -35.07 3.08
C ARG A 171 -14.63 -35.89 1.99
N CYS A 172 -14.66 -35.34 0.78
CA CYS A 172 -13.56 -35.26 -0.20
C CYS A 172 -12.71 -36.51 -0.53
N HIS A 173 -13.12 -37.27 -1.56
CA HIS A 173 -12.21 -37.75 -2.61
C HIS A 173 -12.93 -37.68 -3.97
N VAL A 174 -12.20 -37.36 -5.05
CA VAL A 174 -12.75 -37.15 -6.41
C VAL A 174 -12.64 -38.43 -7.23
N LEU A 175 -13.74 -38.86 -7.87
CA LEU A 175 -13.77 -39.79 -9.01
C LEU A 175 -15.13 -39.72 -9.75
N ALA A 176 -15.27 -40.49 -10.83
CA ALA A 176 -16.38 -40.53 -11.78
C ALA A 176 -16.77 -42.02 -12.07
N GLU A 177 -17.89 -42.40 -12.72
CA GLU A 177 -18.95 -41.63 -13.41
C GLU A 177 -20.26 -42.48 -13.53
N PHE A 178 -21.31 -41.89 -14.14
CA PHE A 178 -22.48 -42.56 -14.76
C PHE A 178 -23.53 -43.29 -13.88
N GLN A 179 -24.78 -43.25 -14.39
CA GLN A 179 -25.93 -44.13 -14.08
C GLN A 179 -26.42 -44.27 -12.62
N GLY A 180 -27.10 -43.22 -12.12
CA GLY A 180 -28.27 -43.40 -11.26
C GLY A 180 -28.06 -43.83 -9.81
N VAL A 181 -26.89 -43.57 -9.22
CA VAL A 181 -26.59 -43.87 -7.81
C VAL A 181 -26.28 -42.60 -7.02
N THR A 182 -26.84 -42.49 -5.81
CA THR A 182 -26.65 -41.38 -4.86
C THR A 182 -25.30 -41.50 -4.13
N PHE A 183 -24.58 -40.39 -3.97
CA PHE A 183 -23.28 -40.36 -3.28
C PHE A 183 -23.31 -39.58 -1.97
N ILE A 184 -22.76 -40.18 -0.92
CA ILE A 184 -22.62 -39.67 0.45
C ILE A 184 -21.13 -39.38 0.69
N ILE A 185 -20.80 -38.31 1.42
CA ILE A 185 -19.42 -37.87 1.66
C ILE A 185 -18.84 -38.55 2.93
N LYS A 186 -17.50 -38.64 3.17
CA LYS A 186 -16.88 -39.32 4.37
C LYS A 186 -15.71 -38.58 5.07
N LEU A 187 -15.78 -38.08 6.33
CA LEU A 187 -14.66 -37.37 7.05
C LEU A 187 -14.13 -38.30 8.14
N THR A 188 -12.86 -38.65 8.05
CA THR A 188 -12.25 -39.48 9.10
C THR A 188 -11.02 -38.85 9.75
N TYR A 189 -10.50 -37.69 9.28
CA TYR A 189 -9.16 -37.22 9.70
C TYR A 189 -8.91 -35.71 9.95
N ALA A 190 -9.87 -34.80 9.80
CA ALA A 190 -9.62 -33.37 10.08
C ALA A 190 -9.47 -33.07 11.59
N LYS A 191 -8.41 -32.36 11.98
CA LYS A 191 -8.09 -31.96 13.37
C LYS A 191 -8.16 -30.43 13.59
N LYS A 192 -8.38 -29.61 12.56
CA LYS A 192 -8.49 -28.14 12.63
C LYS A 192 -9.47 -27.57 11.58
N ILE A 193 -10.42 -26.72 11.98
CA ILE A 193 -11.34 -26.04 11.06
C ILE A 193 -11.37 -24.54 11.39
N GLU A 194 -11.45 -23.70 10.37
CA GLU A 194 -11.60 -22.26 10.50
C GLU A 194 -13.05 -21.79 10.44
N VAL A 195 -13.33 -20.65 11.07
CA VAL A 195 -14.59 -19.94 10.88
C VAL A 195 -14.33 -18.46 10.55
N VAL A 196 -14.70 -18.08 9.33
CA VAL A 196 -14.50 -16.76 8.70
C VAL A 196 -15.83 -15.98 8.75
N TYR A 197 -15.85 -14.76 9.28
CA TYR A 197 -16.97 -13.81 9.20
C TYR A 197 -16.49 -12.46 9.72
N TRP A 198 -16.91 -11.36 9.11
CA TRP A 198 -16.55 -10.00 9.48
C TRP A 198 -17.66 -9.01 9.11
N GLU A 199 -17.86 -7.96 9.91
CA GLU A 199 -18.89 -6.95 9.68
C GLU A 199 -18.49 -5.60 10.30
N GLU A 200 -18.50 -4.54 9.50
CA GLU A 200 -18.57 -3.15 9.96
C GLU A 200 -19.36 -2.29 8.94
N TYR A 201 -19.96 -1.19 9.42
CA TYR A 201 -20.85 -0.33 8.62
C TYR A 201 -20.06 0.56 7.64
N VAL A 202 -20.07 0.22 6.35
CA VAL A 202 -19.60 1.12 5.28
C VAL A 202 -20.61 1.17 4.13
N ASN A 203 -20.84 2.37 3.58
CA ASN A 203 -21.88 2.66 2.60
C ASN A 203 -21.73 1.78 1.33
N PRO A 204 -22.74 0.96 0.95
CA PRO A 204 -22.63 -0.02 -0.14
C PRO A 204 -22.27 0.56 -1.52
N LEU A 205 -22.54 1.85 -1.78
CA LEU A 205 -22.23 2.48 -3.08
C LEU A 205 -20.72 2.58 -3.35
N LEU A 206 -19.87 2.68 -2.33
CA LEU A 206 -18.43 2.93 -2.51
C LEU A 206 -17.66 1.68 -2.95
N CYS A 207 -18.03 0.49 -2.47
CA CYS A 207 -17.35 -0.77 -2.85
C CYS A 207 -17.76 -1.33 -4.22
N LEU A 208 -18.97 -1.01 -4.71
CA LEU A 208 -19.39 -1.47 -6.03
C LEU A 208 -18.62 -0.77 -7.16
N LEU A 209 -18.16 0.46 -6.96
CA LEU A 209 -17.41 1.22 -7.97
C LEU A 209 -15.98 0.72 -8.18
N SER A 210 -15.32 0.13 -7.18
CA SER A 210 -13.94 -0.37 -7.31
C SER A 210 -13.85 -1.72 -8.03
N ILE A 211 -14.90 -2.55 -8.00
CA ILE A 211 -14.90 -3.90 -8.59
C ILE A 211 -15.06 -3.86 -10.13
N PHE A 212 -15.74 -2.85 -10.69
CA PHE A 212 -16.02 -2.76 -12.13
C PHE A 212 -15.00 -1.94 -12.94
N ALA A 213 -14.02 -1.30 -12.29
CA ALA A 213 -13.09 -0.38 -12.96
C ALA A 213 -12.04 -1.07 -13.88
N ASN A 214 -11.93 -2.40 -13.87
CA ASN A 214 -10.72 -3.07 -14.37
C ASN A 214 -10.97 -4.36 -15.20
N GLN A 215 -11.98 -4.35 -16.09
CA GLN A 215 -12.23 -5.45 -17.05
C GLN A 215 -12.40 -4.93 -18.48
N PRO A 216 -11.43 -5.16 -19.40
CA PRO A 216 -11.58 -4.79 -20.80
C PRO A 216 -12.40 -5.83 -21.58
N LYS A 217 -13.44 -5.36 -22.27
CA LYS A 217 -14.32 -6.07 -23.23
C LYS A 217 -15.43 -6.99 -22.66
N TYR A 218 -16.56 -6.42 -22.25
CA TYR A 218 -17.88 -7.00 -22.57
C TYR A 218 -18.92 -5.88 -22.80
N ASN A 219 -19.58 -5.87 -23.96
CA ASN A 219 -20.73 -4.99 -24.21
C ASN A 219 -21.99 -5.64 -23.63
N PHE A 220 -22.59 -5.01 -22.62
CA PHE A 220 -23.95 -5.31 -22.17
C PHE A 220 -24.91 -4.27 -22.76
N MET A 221 -25.87 -4.71 -23.58
CA MET A 221 -26.93 -3.83 -24.07
C MET A 221 -28.05 -3.71 -23.03
N PHE A 222 -28.22 -2.50 -22.50
CA PHE A 222 -29.50 -2.05 -21.95
C PHE A 222 -30.13 -1.06 -22.94
N GLY A 223 -31.46 -1.12 -23.07
CA GLY A 223 -32.15 -0.66 -24.28
C GLY A 223 -32.22 0.85 -24.51
N ASP A 224 -32.25 1.19 -25.80
CA ASP A 224 -32.93 2.34 -26.42
C ASP A 224 -32.90 3.69 -25.69
N SER A 225 -31.69 4.14 -25.37
CA SER A 225 -31.36 5.57 -25.47
C SER A 225 -29.89 5.73 -25.87
N GLU A 226 -29.60 6.56 -26.87
CA GLU A 226 -28.22 6.85 -27.30
C GLU A 226 -27.50 7.75 -26.28
N PHE A 227 -27.21 7.20 -25.11
CA PHE A 227 -26.18 7.77 -24.24
C PHE A 227 -24.83 7.24 -24.72
N VAL A 228 -24.22 7.92 -25.71
CA VAL A 228 -22.84 7.65 -26.13
C VAL A 228 -21.94 8.03 -24.94
N PRO A 229 -21.39 7.07 -24.18
CA PRO A 229 -20.55 7.40 -23.05
C PRO A 229 -19.20 7.80 -23.65
N ASN A 230 -18.81 9.06 -23.49
CA ASN A 230 -17.47 9.49 -23.86
C ASN A 230 -16.48 8.89 -22.85
N LEU A 231 -16.14 7.61 -23.05
CA LEU A 231 -15.21 6.81 -22.24
C LEU A 231 -13.75 7.23 -22.52
N SER A 232 -13.48 8.53 -22.49
CA SER A 232 -12.18 9.02 -22.06
C SER A 232 -12.03 8.68 -20.58
N CYS A 233 -11.11 7.77 -20.27
CA CYS A 233 -10.59 7.64 -18.90
C CYS A 233 -10.10 9.04 -18.47
N PRO A 234 -10.64 9.65 -17.41
CA PRO A 234 -10.17 10.96 -16.98
C PRO A 234 -8.69 10.91 -16.64
N ASP A 235 -7.92 11.83 -17.22
CA ASP A 235 -6.57 12.21 -16.80
C ASP A 235 -5.52 11.08 -16.68
N ARG A 236 -5.40 10.24 -17.71
CA ARG A 236 -4.16 9.45 -17.90
C ARG A 236 -2.98 10.41 -18.08
N THR A 237 -2.20 10.62 -17.02
CA THR A 237 -0.99 11.46 -17.07
C THR A 237 0.06 10.83 -17.98
N TYR A 238 0.64 11.63 -18.86
CA TYR A 238 1.67 11.24 -19.81
C TYR A 238 3.07 11.62 -19.32
N ALA A 239 4.10 11.01 -19.90
CA ALA A 239 5.49 11.33 -19.57
C ALA A 239 5.84 12.80 -19.86
N GLU A 240 5.18 13.45 -20.84
CA GLU A 240 5.37 14.88 -21.15
C GLU A 240 4.87 15.81 -20.04
N ASP A 241 3.76 15.48 -19.37
CA ASP A 241 3.26 16.27 -18.24
C ASP A 241 4.27 16.25 -17.07
N ILE A 242 4.91 15.09 -16.86
CA ILE A 242 5.96 14.92 -15.85
C ILE A 242 7.24 15.66 -16.26
N LYS A 243 7.61 15.63 -17.55
CA LYS A 243 8.76 16.37 -18.11
C LYS A 243 8.63 17.89 -17.99
N ALA A 244 7.41 18.43 -17.85
CA ALA A 244 7.19 19.87 -17.71
C ALA A 244 7.53 20.41 -16.31
N LEU A 245 7.49 19.55 -15.28
CA LEU A 245 7.71 19.92 -13.87
C LEU A 245 9.14 20.41 -13.64
N ARG A 246 9.32 21.54 -12.96
CA ARG A 246 10.64 22.11 -12.62
C ARG A 246 10.95 22.08 -11.13
N LEU A 247 9.93 22.20 -10.28
CA LEU A 247 10.08 22.06 -8.83
C LEU A 247 9.25 20.89 -8.32
N VAL A 248 9.96 19.82 -7.93
CA VAL A 248 9.39 18.65 -7.29
C VAL A 248 10.01 18.51 -5.90
N THR A 249 9.20 18.41 -4.85
CA THR A 249 9.69 18.23 -3.48
C THR A 249 9.78 16.75 -3.15
N ALA A 250 10.94 16.28 -2.69
CA ALA A 250 11.03 14.98 -2.04
C ALA A 250 10.50 15.11 -0.61
N ILE A 251 9.18 14.96 -0.45
CA ILE A 251 8.49 15.38 0.77
C ILE A 251 8.82 14.45 1.96
N LYS A 252 8.98 15.05 3.13
CA LYS A 252 9.20 14.34 4.40
C LYS A 252 7.91 13.66 4.89
N THR A 253 8.04 12.48 5.50
CA THR A 253 6.91 11.79 6.15
C THR A 253 6.96 12.04 7.67
N PRO A 254 6.03 12.81 8.27
CA PRO A 254 6.00 13.03 9.71
C PRO A 254 5.37 11.86 10.47
N TYR A 255 5.72 11.75 11.75
CA TYR A 255 5.36 10.62 12.61
C TYR A 255 4.66 11.05 13.89
N LEU A 256 3.70 10.23 14.32
CA LEU A 256 3.07 10.25 15.63
C LEU A 256 4.05 9.74 16.71
N PRO A 257 3.81 9.99 18.01
CA PRO A 257 4.72 9.59 19.08
C PRO A 257 5.04 8.08 19.18
N ASP A 258 4.21 7.22 18.57
CA ASP A 258 4.40 5.77 18.49
C ASP A 258 5.09 5.30 17.20
N GLY A 259 5.49 6.22 16.31
CA GLY A 259 6.18 5.94 15.06
C GLY A 259 5.26 5.70 13.85
N ARG A 260 3.92 5.66 14.01
CA ARG A 260 2.99 5.65 12.87
C ARG A 260 2.99 6.99 12.14
N PHE A 261 2.49 7.07 10.91
CA PHE A 261 2.42 8.34 10.18
C PHE A 261 1.46 9.34 10.84
N ASP A 262 1.90 10.60 10.91
CA ASP A 262 1.05 11.74 11.29
C ASP A 262 0.45 12.34 10.01
N LEU A 263 -0.70 11.82 9.56
CA LEU A 263 -1.33 12.26 8.32
C LEU A 263 -1.83 13.72 8.38
N GLU A 264 -2.17 14.24 9.57
CA GLU A 264 -2.57 15.63 9.73
C GLU A 264 -1.37 16.57 9.47
N ALA A 265 -0.22 16.27 10.06
CA ALA A 265 1.02 16.99 9.76
C ALA A 265 1.46 16.81 8.29
N TYR A 266 1.29 15.61 7.71
CA TYR A 266 1.61 15.37 6.30
C TYR A 266 0.75 16.20 5.36
N ASP A 267 -0.56 16.25 5.60
CA ASP A 267 -1.50 17.01 4.78
C ASP A 267 -1.26 18.52 4.89
N ALA A 268 -0.93 19.02 6.09
CA ALA A 268 -0.47 20.40 6.26
C ALA A 268 0.80 20.67 5.42
N LEU A 269 1.80 19.79 5.49
CA LEU A 269 3.03 19.95 4.69
C LEU A 269 2.76 19.94 3.19
N VAL A 270 1.90 19.04 2.67
CA VAL A 270 1.56 19.03 1.23
C VAL A 270 0.85 20.33 0.82
N ASN A 271 -0.08 20.84 1.63
CA ASN A 271 -0.75 22.13 1.36
C ASN A 271 0.25 23.30 1.31
N MET A 272 1.16 23.42 2.28
CA MET A 272 2.21 24.46 2.27
C MET A 272 3.07 24.42 0.99
N GLN A 273 3.37 23.22 0.47
CA GLN A 273 4.09 23.04 -0.78
C GLN A 273 3.25 23.49 -2.00
N ILE A 274 1.96 23.16 -2.04
CA ILE A 274 1.02 23.58 -3.09
C ILE A 274 0.87 25.11 -3.12
N GLU A 275 0.63 25.73 -1.97
CA GLU A 275 0.48 27.19 -1.82
C GLU A 275 1.75 27.94 -2.24
N SER A 276 2.91 27.35 -1.96
CA SER A 276 4.21 27.86 -2.41
C SER A 276 4.52 27.59 -3.89
N GLY A 277 3.62 26.91 -4.62
CA GLY A 277 3.75 26.61 -6.04
C GLY A 277 4.74 25.49 -6.38
N VAL A 278 4.83 24.46 -5.54
CA VAL A 278 5.51 23.20 -5.91
C VAL A 278 4.61 22.41 -6.87
N GLU A 279 5.20 21.82 -7.90
CA GLU A 279 4.44 21.23 -9.02
C GLU A 279 4.28 19.70 -8.89
N GLY A 280 5.14 19.05 -8.11
CA GLY A 280 5.08 17.62 -7.81
C GLY A 280 5.67 17.24 -6.47
N VAL A 281 5.31 16.06 -5.96
CA VAL A 281 5.86 15.49 -4.71
C VAL A 281 6.31 14.05 -4.93
N ILE A 282 7.49 13.69 -4.41
CA ILE A 282 7.93 12.29 -4.29
C ILE A 282 7.43 11.71 -2.97
N VAL A 283 6.48 10.78 -3.02
CA VAL A 283 5.94 10.12 -1.82
C VAL A 283 6.79 8.92 -1.42
N GLY A 284 7.27 8.93 -0.17
CA GLY A 284 8.17 7.91 0.37
C GLY A 284 9.50 7.82 -0.39
N GLY A 285 10.01 8.94 -0.91
CA GLY A 285 11.39 9.01 -1.43
C GLY A 285 12.43 8.75 -0.33
N THR A 286 13.73 8.83 -0.65
CA THR A 286 14.79 8.71 0.39
C THR A 286 14.64 9.72 1.52
N THR A 287 14.16 10.93 1.19
CA THR A 287 13.85 12.02 2.14
C THR A 287 12.54 11.78 2.90
N GLY A 288 11.55 11.16 2.26
CA GLY A 288 10.31 10.70 2.89
C GLY A 288 10.45 9.33 3.56
N GLU A 289 11.66 8.84 3.77
CA GLU A 289 11.97 7.62 4.53
C GLU A 289 11.27 6.34 4.03
N GLY A 290 11.00 6.20 2.73
CA GLY A 290 10.38 4.99 2.16
C GLY A 290 11.15 3.69 2.46
N GLN A 291 12.47 3.78 2.63
CA GLN A 291 13.32 2.66 3.07
C GLN A 291 13.02 2.15 4.49
N LEU A 292 12.24 2.89 5.29
CA LEU A 292 11.78 2.53 6.64
C LEU A 292 10.29 2.18 6.69
N MET A 293 9.62 2.15 5.53
CA MET A 293 8.19 1.84 5.41
C MET A 293 7.95 0.35 5.16
N SER A 294 6.82 -0.16 5.66
CA SER A 294 6.20 -1.35 5.06
C SER A 294 5.46 -0.97 3.77
N TRP A 295 5.31 -1.94 2.85
CA TRP A 295 4.69 -1.66 1.55
C TRP A 295 3.22 -1.21 1.65
N ASP A 296 2.48 -1.68 2.65
CA ASP A 296 1.08 -1.29 2.89
C ASP A 296 0.96 0.17 3.36
N GLU A 297 1.80 0.65 4.28
CA GLU A 297 1.79 2.07 4.67
C GLU A 297 2.31 2.98 3.53
N HIS A 298 3.28 2.53 2.74
CA HIS A 298 3.77 3.31 1.58
C HIS A 298 2.71 3.45 0.49
N ILE A 299 2.04 2.35 0.10
CA ILE A 299 0.94 2.40 -0.89
C ILE A 299 -0.26 3.18 -0.34
N MET A 300 -0.58 3.05 0.96
CA MET A 300 -1.58 3.90 1.62
C MET A 300 -1.23 5.38 1.50
N LEU A 301 0.02 5.78 1.79
CA LEU A 301 0.43 7.20 1.71
C LEU A 301 0.40 7.71 0.26
N ILE A 302 0.76 6.89 -0.73
CA ILE A 302 0.62 7.24 -2.15
C ILE A 302 -0.85 7.47 -2.50
N GLY A 303 -1.74 6.51 -2.22
CA GLY A 303 -3.17 6.61 -2.51
C GLY A 303 -3.86 7.75 -1.77
N HIS A 304 -3.49 8.00 -0.51
CA HIS A 304 -3.93 9.16 0.28
C HIS A 304 -3.53 10.48 -0.38
N THR A 305 -2.25 10.61 -0.79
CA THR A 305 -1.76 11.82 -1.45
C THR A 305 -2.47 12.06 -2.79
N VAL A 306 -2.73 11.01 -3.57
CA VAL A 306 -3.51 11.10 -4.82
C VAL A 306 -4.95 11.57 -4.54
N ASN A 307 -5.62 10.92 -3.59
CA ASN A 307 -7.02 11.21 -3.26
C ASN A 307 -7.23 12.64 -2.75
N CYS A 308 -6.33 13.13 -1.88
CA CYS A 308 -6.46 14.47 -1.28
C CYS A 308 -5.91 15.59 -2.17
N PHE A 309 -4.84 15.35 -2.95
CA PHE A 309 -4.08 16.41 -3.61
C PHE A 309 -3.81 16.20 -5.11
N GLY A 310 -4.18 15.05 -5.69
CA GLY A 310 -3.81 14.69 -7.06
C GLY A 310 -4.31 15.66 -8.14
N GLY A 311 -5.44 16.34 -7.89
CA GLY A 311 -5.96 17.40 -8.77
C GLY A 311 -5.20 18.73 -8.70
N SER A 312 -4.30 18.92 -7.73
CA SER A 312 -3.55 20.16 -7.49
C SER A 312 -2.04 20.00 -7.60
N ILE A 313 -1.48 18.79 -7.42
CA ILE A 313 -0.04 18.53 -7.47
C ILE A 313 0.27 17.16 -8.06
N LYS A 314 1.37 17.04 -8.83
CA LYS A 314 1.77 15.74 -9.40
C LYS A 314 2.42 14.84 -8.35
N VAL A 315 1.60 13.95 -7.79
CA VAL A 315 2.02 12.82 -6.93
C VAL A 315 2.87 11.81 -7.71
N ILE A 316 4.10 11.58 -7.27
CA ILE A 316 5.07 10.63 -7.84
C ILE A 316 5.43 9.61 -6.75
N GLY A 317 5.09 8.34 -6.94
CA GLY A 317 5.39 7.29 -5.95
C GLY A 317 6.82 6.77 -6.08
N ASN A 318 7.58 6.73 -4.99
CA ASN A 318 8.89 6.05 -4.97
C ASN A 318 8.72 4.53 -4.82
N THR A 319 8.28 3.88 -5.90
CA THR A 319 8.02 2.43 -5.95
C THR A 319 9.23 1.60 -6.41
N GLY A 320 10.40 2.22 -6.52
CA GLY A 320 11.67 1.53 -6.81
C GLY A 320 12.17 0.67 -5.64
N SER A 321 12.69 -0.51 -5.97
CA SER A 321 13.30 -1.45 -5.02
C SER A 321 14.51 -2.12 -5.66
N ASN A 322 15.43 -2.65 -4.85
CA ASN A 322 16.50 -3.53 -5.35
C ASN A 322 16.01 -4.94 -5.74
N SER A 323 14.81 -5.29 -5.30
CA SER A 323 14.08 -6.51 -5.65
C SER A 323 13.11 -6.21 -6.81
N THR A 324 13.37 -6.75 -8.00
CA THR A 324 12.53 -6.50 -9.19
C THR A 324 11.06 -6.90 -8.98
N ARG A 325 10.80 -7.96 -8.20
CA ARG A 325 9.43 -8.38 -7.85
C ARG A 325 8.70 -7.32 -7.02
N GLU A 326 9.38 -6.74 -6.03
CA GLU A 326 8.78 -5.70 -5.19
C GLU A 326 8.60 -4.41 -5.97
N ALA A 327 9.56 -4.03 -6.81
CA ALA A 327 9.40 -2.90 -7.72
C ALA A 327 8.18 -3.09 -8.64
N ILE A 328 8.00 -4.26 -9.24
CA ILE A 328 6.81 -4.58 -10.06
C ILE A 328 5.52 -4.43 -9.25
N HIS A 329 5.38 -5.14 -8.12
CA HIS A 329 4.14 -5.10 -7.34
C HIS A 329 3.82 -3.71 -6.78
N ALA A 330 4.82 -2.98 -6.29
CA ALA A 330 4.63 -1.65 -5.73
C ALA A 330 4.26 -0.63 -6.81
N THR A 331 4.86 -0.71 -8.01
CA THR A 331 4.56 0.20 -9.11
C THR A 331 3.19 -0.09 -9.72
N GLU A 332 2.80 -1.36 -9.87
CA GLU A 332 1.44 -1.74 -10.30
C GLU A 332 0.38 -1.21 -9.31
N GLN A 333 0.59 -1.42 -8.01
CA GLN A 333 -0.32 -0.93 -6.96
C GLN A 333 -0.35 0.60 -6.90
N GLY A 334 0.82 1.26 -7.01
CA GLY A 334 0.93 2.71 -7.01
C GLY A 334 0.17 3.38 -8.16
N PHE A 335 0.26 2.83 -9.37
CA PHE A 335 -0.53 3.29 -10.51
C PHE A 335 -2.02 2.93 -10.37
N ALA A 336 -2.35 1.76 -9.78
CA ALA A 336 -3.75 1.37 -9.52
C ALA A 336 -4.45 2.28 -8.51
N VAL A 337 -3.73 2.86 -7.54
CA VAL A 337 -4.25 3.92 -6.64
C VAL A 337 -4.12 5.33 -7.22
N GLY A 338 -3.72 5.47 -8.50
CA GLY A 338 -3.77 6.71 -9.26
C GLY A 338 -2.53 7.61 -9.19
N MET A 339 -1.35 7.12 -8.80
CA MET A 339 -0.14 7.95 -8.86
C MET A 339 0.19 8.36 -10.30
N HIS A 340 0.72 9.57 -10.50
CA HIS A 340 0.97 10.09 -11.83
C HIS A 340 2.25 9.57 -12.48
N ALA A 341 3.24 9.21 -11.66
CA ALA A 341 4.52 8.66 -12.11
C ALA A 341 5.18 7.82 -11.01
N ALA A 342 6.16 7.00 -11.41
CA ALA A 342 7.04 6.24 -10.54
C ALA A 342 8.45 6.84 -10.49
N LEU A 343 9.10 6.83 -9.32
CA LEU A 343 10.54 7.04 -9.18
C LEU A 343 11.24 5.68 -8.98
N HIS A 344 12.14 5.33 -9.90
CA HIS A 344 12.85 4.04 -9.90
C HIS A 344 14.36 4.19 -9.77
N ILE A 345 14.88 3.86 -8.58
CA ILE A 345 16.32 3.71 -8.33
C ILE A 345 16.87 2.41 -8.95
N ASN A 346 18.16 2.33 -9.26
CA ASN A 346 18.80 1.05 -9.60
C ASN A 346 18.98 0.14 -8.36
N PRO A 347 19.14 -1.19 -8.53
CA PRO A 347 19.32 -2.11 -7.42
C PRO A 347 20.51 -1.78 -6.50
N TYR A 348 20.18 -1.20 -5.35
CA TYR A 348 21.12 -0.85 -4.28
C TYR A 348 21.45 -2.06 -3.40
N TYR A 349 22.65 -2.06 -2.81
CA TYR A 349 23.23 -3.18 -2.04
C TYR A 349 23.42 -4.45 -2.90
N GLY A 350 22.35 -5.13 -3.29
CA GLY A 350 22.33 -6.25 -4.23
C GLY A 350 22.51 -5.81 -5.69
N LYS A 351 23.69 -5.28 -6.02
CA LYS A 351 24.04 -4.76 -7.35
C LYS A 351 23.96 -5.86 -8.42
N THR A 352 23.69 -5.46 -9.66
CA THR A 352 23.55 -6.37 -10.81
C THR A 352 24.40 -5.92 -12.01
N SER A 353 24.50 -6.74 -13.07
CA SER A 353 25.15 -6.36 -14.33
C SER A 353 24.37 -5.27 -15.07
N LEU A 354 24.95 -4.68 -16.12
CA LEU A 354 24.27 -3.67 -16.93
C LEU A 354 23.04 -4.25 -17.64
N GLU A 355 23.11 -5.51 -18.08
CA GLU A 355 21.99 -6.25 -18.68
C GLU A 355 20.89 -6.49 -17.64
N GLY A 356 21.26 -6.85 -16.41
CA GLY A 356 20.32 -7.01 -15.30
C GLY A 356 19.64 -5.69 -14.92
N MET A 357 20.38 -4.58 -14.94
CA MET A 357 19.85 -3.24 -14.68
C MET A 357 18.85 -2.81 -15.76
N VAL A 358 19.17 -3.02 -17.04
CA VAL A 358 18.23 -2.79 -18.16
C VAL A 358 16.99 -3.67 -18.04
N SER A 359 17.16 -4.94 -17.65
CA SER A 359 16.05 -5.89 -17.49
C SER A 359 15.13 -5.51 -16.32
N HIS A 360 15.71 -5.01 -15.22
CA HIS A 360 14.97 -4.48 -14.07
C HIS A 360 14.10 -3.28 -14.48
N PHE A 361 14.69 -2.26 -15.13
CA PHE A 361 13.92 -1.09 -15.58
C PHE A 361 12.86 -1.45 -16.63
N ASN A 362 13.16 -2.35 -17.58
CA ASN A 362 12.19 -2.83 -18.55
C ASN A 362 11.02 -3.62 -17.92
N GLY A 363 11.18 -4.13 -16.70
CA GLY A 363 10.11 -4.79 -15.95
C GLY A 363 9.05 -3.83 -15.41
N VAL A 364 9.38 -2.55 -15.23
CA VAL A 364 8.49 -1.54 -14.61
C VAL A 364 8.11 -0.39 -15.56
N LEU A 365 8.99 -0.03 -16.50
CA LEU A 365 8.74 1.02 -17.50
C LEU A 365 7.43 0.89 -18.29
N PRO A 366 6.88 -0.30 -18.61
CA PRO A 366 5.60 -0.42 -19.31
C PRO A 366 4.39 0.11 -18.52
N MET A 367 4.47 0.20 -17.18
CA MET A 367 3.34 0.49 -16.30
C MET A 367 2.86 1.95 -16.39
N GLY A 368 3.79 2.89 -16.48
CA GLY A 368 3.45 4.32 -16.60
C GLY A 368 4.66 5.24 -16.54
N PRO A 369 4.45 6.57 -16.54
CA PRO A 369 5.51 7.57 -16.52
C PRO A 369 6.54 7.30 -15.42
N THR A 370 7.83 7.26 -15.79
CA THR A 370 8.91 6.83 -14.91
C THR A 370 10.06 7.84 -14.92
N ILE A 371 10.53 8.24 -13.74
CA ILE A 371 11.79 8.94 -13.54
C ILE A 371 12.80 7.91 -12.99
N ILE A 372 13.93 7.72 -13.67
CA ILE A 372 15.01 6.85 -13.16
C ILE A 372 15.88 7.65 -12.20
N TYR A 373 16.24 7.08 -11.04
CA TYR A 373 17.05 7.73 -10.02
C TYR A 373 18.47 7.15 -9.98
N ASN A 374 19.46 7.97 -10.35
CA ASN A 374 20.87 7.65 -10.21
C ASN A 374 21.47 8.35 -8.98
N VAL A 375 21.97 7.57 -8.01
CA VAL A 375 22.65 8.10 -6.81
C VAL A 375 23.73 7.12 -6.31
N PRO A 376 24.88 7.03 -7.00
CA PRO A 376 25.92 6.04 -6.71
C PRO A 376 26.49 6.12 -5.29
N SER A 377 26.45 7.28 -4.63
CA SER A 377 26.87 7.45 -3.23
C SER A 377 25.97 6.69 -2.23
N ARG A 378 24.74 6.33 -2.61
CA ARG A 378 23.80 5.54 -1.78
C ARG A 378 23.61 4.12 -2.30
N THR A 379 23.61 3.90 -3.62
CA THR A 379 23.43 2.56 -4.21
C THR A 379 24.74 1.76 -4.28
N GLY A 380 25.88 2.47 -4.30
CA GLY A 380 27.19 1.93 -4.60
C GLY A 380 27.40 1.57 -6.08
N GLN A 381 26.49 1.93 -6.98
CA GLN A 381 26.56 1.63 -8.41
C GLN A 381 25.99 2.79 -9.23
N ASP A 382 26.84 3.40 -10.06
CA ASP A 382 26.44 4.41 -11.05
C ASP A 382 25.66 3.75 -12.20
N ILE A 383 24.59 4.40 -12.64
CA ILE A 383 23.86 4.01 -13.85
C ILE A 383 24.59 4.66 -15.04
N PRO A 384 25.30 3.89 -15.89
CA PRO A 384 26.05 4.49 -16.99
C PRO A 384 25.09 5.03 -18.06
N PRO A 385 25.47 6.10 -18.78
CA PRO A 385 24.63 6.69 -19.82
C PRO A 385 24.14 5.71 -20.89
N SER A 386 24.96 4.69 -21.22
CA SER A 386 24.59 3.63 -22.15
C SER A 386 23.36 2.80 -21.73
N VAL A 387 23.11 2.64 -20.41
CA VAL A 387 21.88 2.02 -19.90
C VAL A 387 20.71 2.97 -20.06
N ILE A 388 20.86 4.24 -19.68
CA ILE A 388 19.81 5.27 -19.83
C ILE A 388 19.38 5.41 -21.30
N HIS A 389 20.31 5.56 -22.25
CA HIS A 389 19.98 5.64 -23.68
C HIS A 389 19.30 4.38 -24.23
N LYS A 390 19.54 3.21 -23.63
CA LYS A 390 18.89 1.96 -24.03
C LYS A 390 17.43 1.89 -23.55
N VAL A 391 17.14 2.37 -22.35
CA VAL A 391 15.77 2.38 -21.78
C VAL A 391 14.95 3.62 -22.17
N ALA A 392 15.60 4.71 -22.56
CA ALA A 392 14.97 5.92 -23.11
C ALA A 392 14.22 5.71 -24.44
N LYS A 393 14.28 4.51 -25.01
CA LYS A 393 13.42 4.07 -26.12
C LYS A 393 11.97 3.83 -25.68
N SER A 394 11.71 3.70 -24.37
CA SER A 394 10.36 3.62 -23.82
C SER A 394 9.70 5.00 -23.82
N PRO A 395 8.49 5.17 -24.37
CA PRO A 395 7.77 6.45 -24.31
C PRO A 395 7.38 6.85 -22.88
N ASN A 396 7.40 5.90 -21.94
CA ASN A 396 7.11 6.12 -20.54
C ASN A 396 8.30 6.68 -19.74
N LEU A 397 9.53 6.73 -20.30
CA LEU A 397 10.63 7.40 -19.59
C LEU A 397 10.40 8.92 -19.62
N ALA A 398 10.04 9.48 -18.47
CA ALA A 398 9.98 10.92 -18.27
C ALA A 398 11.40 11.51 -18.27
N GLY A 399 12.33 10.92 -17.51
CA GLY A 399 13.72 11.38 -17.48
C GLY A 399 14.53 10.77 -16.35
N VAL A 400 15.56 11.48 -15.89
CA VAL A 400 16.50 11.03 -14.85
C VAL A 400 16.55 12.04 -13.69
N LYS A 401 16.46 11.55 -12.45
CA LYS A 401 16.94 12.25 -11.25
C LYS A 401 18.42 11.92 -11.10
N GLU A 402 19.30 12.90 -11.31
CA GLU A 402 20.76 12.69 -11.33
C GLU A 402 21.45 13.33 -10.11
N CYS A 403 22.41 12.61 -9.53
CA CYS A 403 23.19 13.01 -8.35
C CYS A 403 24.71 12.84 -8.54
N VAL A 404 25.19 12.38 -9.69
CA VAL A 404 26.63 12.33 -10.02
C VAL A 404 27.20 13.75 -10.07
N GLY A 405 26.71 14.58 -10.99
CA GLY A 405 27.13 15.97 -11.13
C GLY A 405 26.67 16.62 -12.42
N ASN A 406 26.87 17.93 -12.53
CA ASN A 406 26.44 18.74 -13.67
C ASN A 406 26.98 18.28 -15.04
N ASP A 407 28.20 17.76 -15.14
CA ASP A 407 28.74 17.19 -16.39
C ASP A 407 27.88 16.02 -16.92
N ARG A 408 27.33 15.21 -15.99
CA ARG A 408 26.42 14.09 -16.33
C ARG A 408 25.03 14.60 -16.69
N VAL A 409 24.57 15.68 -16.07
CA VAL A 409 23.34 16.38 -16.47
C VAL A 409 23.46 16.84 -17.93
N GLU A 410 24.54 17.56 -18.27
CA GLU A 410 24.78 18.10 -19.61
C GLU A 410 24.87 17.00 -20.68
N GLN A 411 25.50 15.86 -20.36
CA GLN A 411 25.56 14.70 -21.25
C GLN A 411 24.16 14.17 -21.63
N TYR A 412 23.23 14.13 -20.67
CA TYR A 412 21.87 13.65 -20.90
C TYR A 412 21.00 14.70 -21.61
N THR A 413 21.06 15.96 -21.18
CA THR A 413 20.24 17.05 -21.75
C THR A 413 20.64 17.37 -23.19
N SER A 414 21.94 17.33 -23.51
CA SER A 414 22.47 17.40 -24.89
C SER A 414 22.00 16.24 -25.78
N SER A 415 21.58 15.13 -25.16
CA SER A 415 21.01 13.96 -25.85
C SER A 415 19.48 13.95 -25.88
N GLY A 416 18.82 15.05 -25.47
CA GLY A 416 17.35 15.18 -25.43
C GLY A 416 16.66 14.44 -24.27
N ILE A 417 17.40 14.03 -23.25
CA ILE A 417 16.84 13.36 -22.06
C ILE A 417 16.58 14.41 -20.98
N ALA A 418 15.34 14.49 -20.48
CA ALA A 418 15.00 15.39 -19.39
C ALA A 418 15.71 14.96 -18.09
N VAL A 419 16.23 15.94 -17.36
CA VAL A 419 16.97 15.70 -16.11
C VAL A 419 16.49 16.65 -15.03
N TRP A 420 16.30 16.11 -13.83
CA TRP A 420 16.19 16.86 -12.60
C TRP A 420 17.46 16.67 -11.78
N SER A 421 18.04 17.76 -11.29
CA SER A 421 19.08 17.64 -10.26
C SER A 421 18.46 17.02 -9.00
N GLY A 422 19.12 16.01 -8.43
CA GLY A 422 18.83 15.50 -7.10
C GLY A 422 19.74 16.09 -6.01
N LYS A 423 20.51 17.13 -6.34
CA LYS A 423 21.43 17.87 -5.47
C LYS A 423 21.01 19.34 -5.42
N ASP A 424 20.60 19.84 -4.25
CA ASP A 424 20.13 21.22 -4.08
C ASP A 424 21.25 22.26 -4.27
N ASP A 425 22.50 21.93 -3.93
CA ASP A 425 23.67 22.82 -4.06
C ASP A 425 24.13 23.01 -5.52
N GLU A 426 23.89 22.01 -6.38
CA GLU A 426 24.19 22.07 -7.81
C GLU A 426 22.99 22.53 -8.66
N CYS A 427 21.75 22.51 -8.13
CA CYS A 427 20.53 22.59 -8.94
C CYS A 427 20.35 23.90 -9.72
N HIS A 428 20.79 25.04 -9.16
CA HIS A 428 20.74 26.33 -9.84
C HIS A 428 21.58 26.32 -11.13
N ASP A 429 22.81 25.83 -11.05
CA ASP A 429 23.70 25.78 -12.20
C ASP A 429 23.31 24.63 -13.16
N ALA A 430 22.79 23.51 -12.64
CA ALA A 430 22.17 22.46 -13.46
C ALA A 430 21.06 23.04 -14.36
N ARG A 431 20.17 23.86 -13.78
CA ARG A 431 19.02 24.48 -14.46
C ARG A 431 19.41 25.53 -15.48
N TRP A 432 20.37 26.41 -15.14
CA TRP A 432 20.71 27.60 -15.94
C TRP A 432 22.02 27.52 -16.73
N GLY A 433 22.80 26.45 -16.53
CA GLY A 433 24.08 26.20 -17.21
C GLY A 433 24.11 24.88 -18.00
N HIS A 434 23.51 23.80 -17.47
CA HIS A 434 23.63 22.44 -18.04
C HIS A 434 22.30 21.87 -18.60
N GLY A 435 21.27 22.71 -18.73
CA GLY A 435 20.03 22.37 -19.41
C GLY A 435 19.08 21.44 -18.65
N ALA A 436 19.25 21.23 -17.33
CA ALA A 436 18.28 20.50 -16.53
C ALA A 436 16.89 21.13 -16.62
N THR A 437 15.84 20.31 -16.55
CA THR A 437 14.45 20.77 -16.45
C THR A 437 14.23 21.53 -15.13
N GLY A 438 14.83 21.03 -14.05
CA GLY A 438 14.72 21.60 -12.71
C GLY A 438 15.31 20.71 -11.63
N VAL A 439 14.63 20.59 -10.49
CA VAL A 439 15.14 19.92 -9.28
C VAL A 439 14.10 18.98 -8.65
N ILE A 440 14.57 17.85 -8.12
CA ILE A 440 13.84 17.01 -7.16
C ILE A 440 14.51 17.19 -5.79
N SER A 441 14.00 18.16 -5.04
CA SER A 441 14.69 18.89 -3.98
C SER A 441 14.42 18.35 -2.57
N VAL A 442 15.37 18.57 -1.65
CA VAL A 442 15.20 18.42 -0.19
C VAL A 442 14.90 19.77 0.44
N ALA A 443 15.68 20.81 0.11
CA ALA A 443 15.58 22.16 0.69
C ALA A 443 14.20 22.82 0.51
N SER A 444 13.46 22.45 -0.54
CA SER A 444 12.07 22.85 -0.78
C SER A 444 11.08 22.43 0.32
N ASN A 445 11.39 21.40 1.12
CA ASN A 445 10.60 21.10 2.32
C ASN A 445 10.66 22.24 3.36
N LEU A 446 11.70 23.09 3.34
CA LEU A 446 11.88 24.19 4.27
C LEU A 446 11.59 25.55 3.64
N VAL A 447 12.10 25.81 2.43
CA VAL A 447 12.03 27.12 1.76
C VAL A 447 11.46 27.03 0.32
N PRO A 448 10.25 26.47 0.12
CA PRO A 448 9.72 26.14 -1.20
C PRO A 448 9.59 27.37 -2.12
N GLY A 449 9.18 28.52 -1.58
CA GLY A 449 9.08 29.77 -2.35
C GLY A 449 10.42 30.23 -2.93
N LEU A 450 11.51 30.12 -2.16
CA LEU A 450 12.86 30.46 -2.64
C LEU A 450 13.40 29.44 -3.64
N MET A 451 13.10 28.14 -3.45
CA MET A 451 13.44 27.10 -4.45
C MET A 451 12.66 27.29 -5.76
N ARG A 452 11.40 27.72 -5.69
CA ARG A 452 10.59 28.12 -6.87
C ARG A 452 11.22 29.34 -7.55
N GLN A 453 11.65 30.35 -6.79
CA GLN A 453 12.35 31.49 -7.36
C GLN A 453 13.66 31.09 -8.07
N LEU A 454 14.44 30.14 -7.54
CA LEU A 454 15.63 29.61 -8.22
C LEU A 454 15.33 28.87 -9.52
N MET A 455 14.21 28.13 -9.61
CA MET A 455 13.86 27.32 -10.79
C MET A 455 13.09 28.10 -11.88
N PHE A 456 12.44 29.21 -11.53
CA PHE A 456 11.60 30.00 -12.42
C PHE A 456 12.09 31.43 -12.68
N GLY A 457 12.79 32.06 -11.72
CA GLY A 457 13.18 33.47 -11.76
C GLY A 457 14.39 33.81 -12.63
N GLY A 458 14.93 32.85 -13.39
CA GLY A 458 16.18 32.99 -14.12
C GLY A 458 17.42 32.78 -13.25
N LYS A 459 18.60 32.94 -13.87
CA LYS A 459 19.89 32.75 -13.19
C LYS A 459 20.09 33.82 -12.10
N ASN A 460 20.10 33.39 -10.83
CA ASN A 460 20.26 34.25 -9.66
C ASN A 460 21.33 33.68 -8.69
N PRO A 461 22.63 33.90 -8.98
CA PRO A 461 23.72 33.41 -8.14
C PRO A 461 23.69 33.97 -6.71
N THR A 462 23.13 35.16 -6.51
CA THR A 462 23.00 35.80 -5.18
C THR A 462 22.02 35.04 -4.29
N LEU A 463 20.85 34.68 -4.82
CA LEU A 463 19.89 33.84 -4.09
C LEU A 463 20.46 32.43 -3.86
N ASN A 464 21.14 31.86 -4.86
CA ASN A 464 21.80 30.56 -4.69
C ASN A 464 22.82 30.60 -3.54
N ALA A 465 23.68 31.62 -3.52
CA ALA A 465 24.65 31.83 -2.44
C ALA A 465 24.00 32.06 -1.06
N LYS A 466 22.82 32.72 -1.00
CA LYS A 466 22.04 32.89 0.24
C LYS A 466 21.53 31.55 0.79
N LEU A 467 21.18 30.58 -0.07
CA LEU A 467 20.69 29.27 0.35
C LEU A 467 21.78 28.23 0.62
N LEU A 468 22.99 28.40 0.08
CA LEU A 468 24.09 27.43 0.28
C LEU A 468 24.42 27.09 1.75
N PRO A 469 24.36 28.01 2.75
CA PRO A 469 24.54 27.66 4.15
C PRO A 469 23.49 26.65 4.66
N LEU A 470 22.20 26.89 4.37
CA LEU A 470 21.10 25.99 4.70
C LEU A 470 21.27 24.62 4.04
N ILE A 471 21.61 24.61 2.75
CA ILE A 471 21.80 23.37 2.00
C ILE A 471 22.98 22.56 2.58
N LYS A 472 24.11 23.20 2.87
CA LYS A 472 25.27 22.52 3.51
C LYS A 472 24.91 21.92 4.87
N TRP A 473 24.17 22.66 5.69
CA TRP A 473 23.68 22.18 6.99
C TRP A 473 22.76 20.96 6.85
N LEU A 474 21.82 20.98 5.89
CA LEU A 474 20.89 19.87 5.62
C LEU A 474 21.58 18.55 5.26
N PHE A 475 22.76 18.63 4.63
CA PHE A 475 23.51 17.48 4.12
C PHE A 475 24.83 17.18 4.87
N GLU A 476 25.10 17.86 5.99
CA GLU A 476 26.27 17.56 6.84
C GLU A 476 26.21 16.15 7.44
N GLN A 477 25.00 15.68 7.75
CA GLN A 477 24.70 14.26 7.98
C GLN A 477 23.86 13.72 6.83
N PRO A 478 23.85 12.40 6.58
CA PRO A 478 23.03 11.81 5.53
C PRO A 478 21.55 12.20 5.66
N ASN A 479 21.03 12.92 4.66
CA ASN A 479 19.59 13.21 4.52
C ASN A 479 18.76 11.90 4.69
N PRO A 480 17.70 11.89 5.52
CA PRO A 480 16.97 13.08 6.01
C PRO A 480 17.28 13.58 7.45
N ILE A 481 18.40 13.19 8.08
CA ILE A 481 18.71 13.60 9.48
C ILE A 481 18.58 15.12 9.72
N GLY A 482 19.21 15.94 8.86
CA GLY A 482 19.12 17.39 8.97
C GLY A 482 17.69 17.92 8.79
N LEU A 483 16.99 17.45 7.75
CA LEU A 483 15.62 17.87 7.46
C LEU A 483 14.65 17.52 8.60
N ASN A 484 14.71 16.29 9.11
CA ASN A 484 13.84 15.85 10.21
C ASN A 484 14.05 16.68 11.46
N THR A 485 15.30 17.07 11.73
CA THR A 485 15.62 17.96 12.85
C THR A 485 15.05 19.37 12.62
N ALA A 486 15.30 19.97 11.44
CA ALA A 486 14.79 21.29 11.09
C ALA A 486 13.24 21.38 11.13
N MET A 487 12.54 20.37 10.61
CA MET A 487 11.07 20.36 10.62
C MET A 487 10.49 20.19 12.03
N ALA A 488 11.21 19.56 12.96
CA ALA A 488 10.86 19.57 14.37
C ALA A 488 11.10 20.94 15.00
N GLN A 489 12.25 21.57 14.70
CA GLN A 489 12.60 22.91 15.19
C GLN A 489 11.62 24.01 14.74
N LEU A 490 11.02 23.87 13.55
CA LEU A 490 9.97 24.76 13.03
C LEU A 490 8.55 24.42 13.55
N GLY A 491 8.38 23.35 14.33
CA GLY A 491 7.08 22.96 14.89
C GLY A 491 6.05 22.46 13.87
N VAL A 492 6.46 22.16 12.63
CA VAL A 492 5.61 21.60 11.55
C VAL A 492 5.57 20.07 11.55
N ALA A 493 6.50 19.43 12.25
CA ALA A 493 6.50 18.01 12.51
C ALA A 493 6.86 17.74 13.98
N ARG A 494 6.38 16.65 14.54
CA ARG A 494 6.79 16.22 15.88
C ARG A 494 8.27 15.79 15.87
N PRO A 495 9.00 15.93 16.99
CA PRO A 495 10.40 15.52 17.15
C PRO A 495 10.57 13.97 17.25
N ILE A 496 9.89 13.23 16.39
CA ILE A 496 9.89 11.76 16.37
C ILE A 496 10.74 11.28 15.19
N PHE A 497 11.62 10.31 15.44
CA PHE A 497 12.47 9.68 14.43
C PHE A 497 12.24 8.17 14.43
N ARG A 498 12.01 7.60 13.24
CA ARG A 498 12.18 6.16 13.03
C ARG A 498 13.68 5.84 12.95
N LEU A 499 14.12 4.84 13.71
CA LEU A 499 15.49 4.35 13.61
C LEU A 499 15.73 3.74 12.21
N PRO A 500 16.94 3.89 11.62
CA PRO A 500 18.21 4.21 12.26
C PRO A 500 18.55 5.72 12.34
N TYR A 501 17.63 6.62 11.97
CA TYR A 501 17.90 8.05 12.06
C TYR A 501 17.79 8.57 13.50
N VAL A 502 18.64 9.53 13.82
CA VAL A 502 18.69 10.25 15.10
C VAL A 502 18.85 11.75 14.80
N PRO A 503 18.37 12.66 15.67
CA PRO A 503 18.44 14.10 15.43
C PRO A 503 19.89 14.62 15.41
N LEU A 504 20.08 15.80 14.82
CA LEU A 504 21.34 16.53 14.94
C LEU A 504 21.56 17.00 16.39
N PRO A 505 22.83 17.05 16.86
CA PRO A 505 23.16 17.47 18.23
C PRO A 505 22.83 18.94 18.47
N LYS A 506 22.59 19.33 19.73
CA LYS A 506 22.14 20.67 20.11
C LYS A 506 22.90 21.83 19.47
N ALA A 507 24.23 21.78 19.41
CA ALA A 507 25.05 22.80 18.76
C ALA A 507 24.70 23.04 17.27
N LYS A 508 24.27 21.99 16.55
CA LYS A 508 23.82 22.08 15.16
C LYS A 508 22.38 22.60 15.05
N ARG A 509 21.53 22.32 16.04
CA ARG A 509 20.18 22.91 16.13
C ARG A 509 20.23 24.41 16.41
N GLU A 510 21.17 24.86 17.25
CA GLU A 510 21.47 26.27 17.49
C GLU A 510 22.08 26.97 16.25
N GLU A 511 22.81 26.24 15.40
CA GLU A 511 23.26 26.73 14.09
C GLU A 511 22.08 26.96 13.13
N PHE A 512 21.09 26.05 13.11
CA PHE A 512 19.88 26.19 12.29
C PHE A 512 19.06 27.44 12.65
N VAL A 513 18.89 27.74 13.94
CA VAL A 513 18.19 28.97 14.41
C VAL A 513 18.82 30.24 13.81
N LYS A 514 20.15 30.28 13.70
CA LYS A 514 20.88 31.39 13.07
C LYS A 514 20.66 31.42 11.55
N ILE A 515 20.73 30.27 10.88
CA ILE A 515 20.45 30.15 9.44
C ILE A 515 19.03 30.63 9.11
N VAL A 516 18.03 30.30 9.93
CA VAL A 516 16.65 30.79 9.77
C VAL A 516 16.58 32.31 9.93
N THR A 517 17.28 32.86 10.92
CA THR A 517 17.37 34.32 11.14
C THR A 517 18.03 35.04 9.96
N ASP A 518 19.15 34.51 9.43
CA ASP A 518 19.91 35.09 8.32
C ASP A 518 19.17 34.98 6.97
N ILE A 519 18.37 33.93 6.79
CA ILE A 519 17.52 33.76 5.60
C ILE A 519 16.24 34.60 5.71
N GLY A 520 15.69 34.76 6.91
CA GLY A 520 14.38 35.37 7.18
C GLY A 520 13.31 34.30 7.36
N GLN A 521 12.69 34.25 8.54
CA GLN A 521 11.66 33.28 8.94
C GLN A 521 10.49 33.25 7.95
N GLU A 522 10.13 34.39 7.36
CA GLU A 522 9.04 34.56 6.39
C GLU A 522 9.25 33.80 5.07
N ASN A 523 10.44 33.23 4.85
CA ASN A 523 10.76 32.41 3.69
C ASN A 523 10.65 30.89 3.98
N PHE A 524 10.44 30.51 5.24
CA PHE A 524 10.25 29.13 5.66
C PHE A 524 8.75 28.76 5.64
N ILE A 525 8.46 27.45 5.62
CA ILE A 525 7.08 26.93 5.51
C ILE A 525 6.12 27.27 6.67
N GLU A 526 6.59 27.89 7.75
CA GLU A 526 5.78 28.18 8.94
C GLU A 526 6.32 29.44 9.65
N GLU A 527 5.41 30.29 10.16
CA GLU A 527 5.75 31.58 10.77
C GLU A 527 6.05 31.48 12.28
N LYS A 528 5.89 30.30 12.89
CA LYS A 528 6.21 30.04 14.29
C LYS A 528 7.71 30.22 14.56
N ASP A 529 8.01 30.80 15.72
CA ASP A 529 9.38 30.96 16.22
C ASP A 529 10.15 29.63 16.20
N VAL A 530 11.25 29.59 15.44
CA VAL A 530 12.14 28.42 15.39
C VAL A 530 12.75 28.14 16.76
N GLN A 531 12.63 26.90 17.23
CA GLN A 531 13.17 26.46 18.53
C GLN A 531 14.45 25.65 18.35
N ALA A 532 15.38 25.75 19.30
CA ALA A 532 16.57 24.89 19.30
C ALA A 532 16.24 23.43 19.67
N LEU A 533 15.19 23.22 20.49
CA LEU A 533 14.82 21.97 21.16
C LEU A 533 15.94 21.41 22.06
N ASP A 534 15.56 20.76 23.15
CA ASP A 534 16.47 20.00 24.01
C ASP A 534 16.56 18.53 23.53
N ASP A 535 17.60 17.81 23.95
CA ASP A 535 17.80 16.43 23.50
C ASP A 535 16.68 15.48 24.01
N ASP A 536 16.08 15.81 25.15
CA ASP A 536 14.96 15.08 25.77
C ASP A 536 13.61 15.29 25.04
N ASP A 537 13.50 16.28 24.13
CA ASP A 537 12.30 16.48 23.31
C ASP A 537 12.15 15.38 22.23
N PHE A 538 13.24 14.71 21.87
CA PHE A 538 13.28 13.77 20.75
C PHE A 538 12.96 12.33 21.14
N VAL A 539 12.03 11.70 20.41
CA VAL A 539 11.66 10.29 20.60
C VAL A 539 12.21 9.45 19.46
N LEU A 540 13.00 8.43 19.80
CA LEU A 540 13.57 7.47 18.87
C LEU A 540 12.77 6.16 18.88
N VAL A 541 12.13 5.81 17.76
CA VAL A 541 11.27 4.63 17.66
C VAL A 541 11.93 3.55 16.79
N GLY A 542 12.25 2.40 17.40
CA GLY A 542 12.81 1.22 16.73
C GLY A 542 11.84 0.06 16.54
N ARG A 543 10.62 0.18 17.04
CA ARG A 543 9.50 -0.75 16.85
C ARG A 543 8.24 0.08 16.67
N TYR A 544 7.75 0.13 15.43
CA TYR A 544 6.63 0.93 14.96
C TYR A 544 5.73 0.07 14.05
#